data_AF-A0A392TNZ7-F1
#
_entry.id   AF-A0A392TNZ7-F1
#
_cell.length_a   1.000
_cell.length_b   1.000
_cell.length_c   1.000
_cell.angle_alpha   90.00
_cell.angle_beta   90.00
_cell.angle_gamma   90.00
#
_symmetry.space_group_name_H-M   'P 1'
#
loop_
_entity.id
_entity.type
_entity.pdbx_description
1 polymer ?
#
loop_
_entity_poly.entity_id
_entity_poly.type
_entity_poly.pdbx_seq_one_letter_code
_entity_poly.pdbx_strand_id
1 'polypeptide(L)'
;EKEEDKEASKKIFRPIPDGEFELVPLGEDPSKSVKIGADLPPLVQKQSPENSDLFAWSAAEMPGLDPDTACHQLAIDPAARAVVQRR
;
A
#
# COMPACT_ATOMS: atom_id res chain seq x y z
N GLU A 1 -16.91 -28.08 2.21
CA GLU A 1 -15.65 -27.40 2.52
C GLU A 1 -15.49 -26.23 1.57
N LYS A 2 -15.53 -25.00 2.06
CA LYS A 2 -14.89 -23.84 1.43
C LYS A 2 -14.89 -22.67 2.41
N GLU A 3 -14.27 -22.91 3.57
CA GLU A 3 -13.77 -21.87 4.46
C GLU A 3 -12.41 -21.43 3.93
N GLU A 4 -12.34 -20.65 2.84
CA GLU A 4 -11.04 -20.08 2.42
C GLU A 4 -11.17 -18.89 1.46
N ASP A 5 -12.16 -18.02 1.65
CA ASP A 5 -12.28 -16.82 0.80
C ASP A 5 -12.78 -15.59 1.59
N LYS A 6 -12.61 -15.59 2.93
CA LYS A 6 -13.09 -14.51 3.82
C LYS A 6 -11.99 -13.66 4.47
N GLU A 7 -10.73 -13.82 4.08
CA GLU A 7 -9.58 -13.14 4.71
C GLU A 7 -8.75 -12.29 3.74
N ALA A 8 -9.36 -11.69 2.72
CA ALA A 8 -8.60 -10.83 1.78
C ALA A 8 -9.28 -9.50 1.45
N SER A 9 -10.29 -9.09 2.23
CA SER A 9 -11.01 -7.83 1.97
C SER A 9 -11.14 -6.95 3.21
N LYS A 10 -10.11 -6.94 4.08
CA LYS A 10 -9.86 -5.76 4.90
C LYS A 10 -9.34 -4.69 3.94
N LYS A 11 -10.21 -3.79 3.46
CA LYS A 11 -9.83 -2.68 2.57
C LYS A 11 -8.68 -1.90 3.23
N ILE A 12 -7.45 -2.21 2.86
CA ILE A 12 -6.28 -1.44 3.28
C ILE A 12 -6.47 -0.07 2.64
N PHE A 13 -6.80 0.93 3.46
CA PHE A 13 -7.05 2.28 2.99
C PHE A 13 -5.69 2.90 2.65
N ARG A 14 -5.18 2.59 1.44
CA ARG A 14 -3.95 3.21 0.96
C ARG A 14 -4.22 4.70 0.73
N PRO A 15 -3.38 5.61 1.26
CA PRO A 15 -3.54 7.04 1.02
C PRO A 15 -3.53 7.29 -0.49
N ILE A 16 -4.56 7.98 -0.98
CA ILE A 16 -4.67 8.40 -2.38
C ILE A 16 -4.09 9.82 -2.44
N PRO A 17 -3.22 10.15 -3.40
CA PRO A 17 -2.75 11.52 -3.59
C PRO A 17 -3.94 12.50 -3.71
N ASP A 18 -3.72 13.73 -3.27
CA ASP A 18 -4.62 14.84 -3.59
C ASP A 18 -4.41 15.28 -5.03
N GLY A 19 -5.49 15.68 -5.71
CA GLY A 19 -5.46 16.11 -7.11
C GLY A 19 -5.43 14.96 -8.13
N GLU A 20 -5.09 15.30 -9.38
CA GLU A 20 -4.94 14.32 -10.45
C GLU A 20 -3.63 13.53 -10.28
N PHE A 21 -3.66 12.25 -10.62
CA PHE A 21 -2.52 11.37 -10.53
C PHE A 21 -2.49 10.39 -11.69
N GLU A 22 -1.30 9.93 -12.01
CA GLU A 22 -1.04 8.89 -12.99
C GLU A 22 -0.59 7.60 -12.29
N LEU A 23 -0.90 6.45 -12.90
CA LEU A 23 -0.38 5.16 -12.47
C LEU A 23 0.92 4.87 -13.21
N VAL A 24 2.01 4.76 -12.46
CA VAL A 24 3.33 4.44 -13.00
C VAL A 24 3.69 3.01 -12.58
N PRO A 25 3.95 2.08 -13.53
CA PRO A 25 4.40 0.74 -13.22
C PRO A 25 5.85 0.75 -12.68
N LEU A 26 6.08 0.02 -11.60
CA LEU A 26 7.40 -0.20 -11.02
C LEU A 26 7.83 -1.66 -11.27
N GLY A 27 8.54 -1.86 -12.38
CA GLY A 27 9.01 -3.17 -12.82
C GLY A 27 8.14 -3.79 -13.91
N GLU A 28 8.25 -5.11 -14.09
CA GLU A 28 7.56 -5.85 -15.16
C GLU A 28 6.11 -6.21 -14.82
N ASP A 29 5.77 -6.29 -13.54
CA ASP A 29 4.44 -6.69 -13.07
C ASP A 29 3.46 -5.50 -13.10
N PRO A 30 2.40 -5.54 -13.92
CA PRO A 30 1.41 -4.45 -13.98
C PRO A 30 0.62 -4.27 -12.68
N SER A 31 0.59 -5.26 -11.79
CA SER A 31 -0.01 -5.14 -10.46
C SER A 31 0.81 -4.28 -9.50
N LYS A 32 2.10 -4.09 -9.79
CA LYS A 32 3.07 -3.32 -9.01
C LYS A 32 3.18 -1.89 -9.53
N SER A 33 2.11 -1.11 -9.34
CA SER A 33 2.03 0.30 -9.76
C SER A 33 1.85 1.27 -8.60
N VAL A 34 2.37 2.49 -8.77
CA VAL A 34 2.28 3.59 -7.80
C VAL A 34 1.52 4.76 -8.41
N LYS A 35 0.72 5.44 -7.58
CA LYS A 35 0.02 6.68 -7.95
C LYS A 35 0.94 7.87 -7.74
N ILE A 36 1.26 8.60 -8.79
CA ILE A 36 2.13 9.78 -8.78
C ILE A 36 1.30 11.00 -9.19
N GLY A 37 1.35 12.08 -8.42
CA GLY A 37 0.61 13.31 -8.74
C GLY A 37 1.04 13.89 -10.09
N ALA A 38 0.06 14.24 -10.94
CA ALA A 38 0.29 14.77 -12.28
C ALA A 38 1.01 16.12 -12.26
N ASP A 39 0.84 16.89 -11.18
CA ASP A 39 1.45 18.21 -10.99
C ASP A 39 2.91 18.16 -10.54
N LEU A 40 3.49 16.97 -10.30
CA LEU A 40 4.87 16.84 -9.85
C LEU A 40 5.86 17.17 -10.98
N PRO A 41 7.04 17.74 -10.68
CA PRO A 41 8.07 17.95 -11.69
C PRO A 41 8.49 16.63 -12.36
N PRO A 42 8.82 16.61 -13.66
CA PRO A 42 9.20 15.38 -14.39
C PRO A 42 10.36 14.62 -13.76
N LEU A 43 11.27 15.32 -13.07
CA LEU A 43 12.38 14.72 -12.34
C LEU A 43 11.89 13.83 -11.18
N VAL A 44 10.77 14.20 -10.55
CA VAL A 44 10.15 13.47 -9.45
C VAL A 44 9.20 12.38 -9.97
N GLN A 45 8.54 12.62 -11.10
CA GLN A 45 7.70 11.62 -11.75
C GLN A 45 8.50 10.44 -12.31
N LYS A 46 9.76 10.67 -12.72
CA LYS A 46 10.72 9.64 -13.12
C LYS A 46 11.27 8.88 -11.90
N GLN A 47 10.40 8.15 -11.22
CA GLN A 47 10.87 7.08 -10.35
C GLN A 47 11.45 5.98 -11.24
N SER A 48 12.71 5.64 -11.05
CA SER A 48 13.34 4.60 -11.87
C SER A 48 12.81 3.23 -11.44
N PRO A 49 12.39 2.38 -12.39
CA PRO A 49 12.05 0.99 -12.11
C PRO A 49 13.25 0.20 -11.59
N GLU A 50 14.48 0.74 -11.72
CA GLU A 50 15.70 0.19 -11.10
C GLU A 50 15.61 0.09 -9.58
N ASN A 51 14.74 0.87 -8.94
CA ASN A 51 14.50 0.83 -7.49
C ASN A 51 13.23 0.05 -7.13
N SER A 52 12.65 -0.73 -8.06
CA SER A 52 11.41 -1.49 -7.82
C SER A 52 11.57 -2.58 -6.74
N ASP A 53 12.80 -3.04 -6.53
CA ASP A 53 13.22 -3.96 -5.48
C ASP A 53 13.27 -3.32 -4.08
N LEU A 54 13.32 -1.99 -3.98
CA LEU A 54 13.25 -1.26 -2.70
C LEU A 54 11.82 -1.19 -2.13
N PHE A 55 10.80 -1.49 -2.92
CA PHE A 55 9.41 -1.45 -2.50
C PHE A 55 8.94 -2.84 -2.05
N ALA A 56 8.48 -2.93 -0.79
CA ALA A 56 7.74 -4.09 -0.31
C ALA A 56 6.25 -3.95 -0.70
N TRP A 57 5.76 -4.84 -1.55
CA TRP A 57 4.37 -4.83 -2.01
C TRP A 57 3.42 -5.48 -1.00
N SER A 58 3.97 -6.23 -0.05
CA SER A 58 3.28 -6.78 1.11
C SER A 58 4.19 -6.77 2.33
N ALA A 59 3.60 -6.95 3.53
CA ALA A 59 4.38 -7.06 4.75
C ALA A 59 5.36 -8.25 4.74
N ALA A 60 5.04 -9.32 4.00
CA ALA A 60 5.89 -10.50 3.86
C ALA A 60 7.15 -10.25 3.02
N GLU A 61 7.16 -9.22 2.18
CA GLU A 61 8.32 -8.85 1.38
C GLU A 61 9.31 -7.95 2.14
N MET A 62 8.97 -7.47 3.34
CA MET A 62 9.87 -6.62 4.13
C MET A 62 10.95 -7.47 4.83
N PRO A 63 12.25 -7.25 4.53
CA PRO A 63 13.32 -8.01 5.17
C PRO A 63 13.43 -7.67 6.67
N GLY A 64 13.57 -8.69 7.51
CA GLY A 64 13.77 -8.53 8.95
C GLY A 64 12.49 -8.37 9.79
N LEU A 65 11.31 -8.40 9.17
CA LEU A 65 10.04 -8.49 9.89
C LEU A 65 9.57 -9.94 9.98
N ASP A 66 9.51 -10.45 11.21
CA ASP A 66 8.83 -11.70 11.50
C ASP A 66 7.31 -11.50 11.35
N PRO A 67 6.60 -12.22 10.47
CA PRO A 67 5.17 -12.02 10.22
C PRO A 67 4.31 -12.16 11.49
N ASP A 68 4.74 -13.01 12.42
CA ASP A 68 4.06 -13.24 13.70
C ASP A 68 4.27 -12.09 14.70
N THR A 69 5.41 -11.38 14.61
CA THR A 69 5.74 -10.22 15.45
C THR A 69 5.34 -8.88 14.82
N ALA A 70 5.31 -8.78 13.48
CA ALA A 70 4.98 -7.54 12.76
C ALA A 70 3.51 -7.11 12.93
N CYS A 71 2.64 -8.06 13.31
CA CYS A 71 1.25 -7.81 13.60
C CYS A 71 1.05 -7.35 15.06
N HIS A 72 1.61 -6.20 15.45
CA HIS A 72 1.22 -5.59 16.73
C HIS A 72 -0.26 -5.20 16.64
N GLN A 73 -1.12 -5.93 17.35
CA GLN A 73 -2.52 -5.57 17.48
C GLN A 73 -2.59 -4.27 18.27
N LEU A 74 -3.00 -3.18 17.61
CA LEU A 74 -3.34 -1.95 18.31
C LEU A 74 -4.42 -2.28 19.33
N ALA A 75 -4.26 -1.81 20.57
CA ALA A 75 -5.25 -1.93 21.63
C ALA A 75 -6.44 -0.98 21.34
N ILE A 76 -7.17 -1.28 20.26
CA ILE A 76 -8.36 -0.57 19.83
C ILE A 76 -9.54 -1.20 20.55
N ASP A 77 -10.36 -0.38 21.21
CA ASP A 77 -11.64 -0.82 21.74
C ASP A 77 -12.47 -1.45 20.60
N PRO A 78 -12.94 -2.70 20.72
CA PRO A 78 -13.78 -3.33 19.70
C PRO A 78 -15.06 -2.55 19.37
N ALA A 79 -15.53 -1.68 20.27
CA ALA A 79 -16.67 -0.79 20.04
C ALA A 79 -16.30 0.52 19.32
N ALA A 80 -15.01 0.82 19.13
CA ALA A 80 -14.57 2.04 18.48
C ALA A 80 -14.99 2.08 17.00
N ARG A 81 -15.58 3.20 16.58
CA ARG A 81 -15.97 3.43 15.19
C ARG A 81 -14.81 4.05 14.41
N ALA A 82 -14.63 3.62 13.16
CA ALA A 82 -13.65 4.23 12.27
C ALA A 82 -13.93 5.73 12.10
N VAL A 83 -12.90 6.56 12.30
CA VAL A 83 -12.96 8.01 12.07
C VAL A 83 -12.37 8.30 10.70
N VAL A 84 -13.13 8.99 9.85
CA VAL A 84 -12.62 9.52 8.60
C VAL A 84 -12.01 10.90 8.88
N GLN A 85 -10.69 11.04 8.72
CA GLN A 85 -10.07 12.36 8.70
C GLN A 85 -10.48 13.09 7.43
N ARG A 86 -11.05 14.29 7.60
CA ARG A 86 -11.36 15.21 6.48
C ARG A 86 -10.09 15.91 6.04
N ARG A 87 -9.96 16.13 4.73
CA ARG A 87 -8.92 16.96 4.12
C ARG A 87 -9.27 18.44 4.26
#